data_AF-A0A1L9C6U7-F1
#
_entry.id   AF-A0A1L9C6U7-F1
#
_cell.length_a   1.000
_cell.length_b   1.000
_cell.length_c   1.000
_cell.angle_alpha   90.00
_cell.angle_beta   90.00
_cell.angle_gamma   90.00
#
_symmetry.space_group_name_H-M   'P 1'
#
loop_
_entity.id
_entity.type
_entity.pdbx_description
1 polymer ?
#
loop_
_entity_poly.entity_id
_entity_poly.type
_entity_poly.pdbx_seq_one_letter_code
_entity_poly.pdbx_strand_id
1 'polypeptide(L)'
;MKKIPFIAFMVLLLVISTSPAVSTGNNDSWDVTLYFTSLSSSSDNTSPPPAPATYDRIFGINSDATDGFDRYIDKPAPPEPQGDALDVYFPCEHEVVTRLATDIKSNGTDEWKLNLYVPSQSSTQMRWDNTSIPEDEDFTVVVDDSKTDMKSNEMIEFTSGSHEITVHIGDIPTSPTSPNPSGGSSGGGGGGATGEEFENIASKHAQVNKVAAGEDVRYEFNEDDNAVMAIQFKSLTNEGQTKTSIEVLKDTSALVDSPAPGKVYQNMNIWVGNVAFDEDDMEDPVVGFKVSKEWLSDNDVEPDSIVLCRYHDGEWTSLATEAVDENENYFIYESETPGFSPFAISAVGNIDSSQYEISGTEEAIDEVTEDENISYSNTTDSNEVPGFGTVLSTFALLMVMFLRRKD
;
A
#
# COMPACT_ATOMS: atom_id res chain seq x y z
N MET A 1 -7.42 -50.15 -4.15
CA MET A 1 -7.25 -49.43 -2.88
C MET A 1 -7.71 -48.00 -3.10
N LYS A 2 -8.82 -47.59 -2.46
CA LYS A 2 -9.41 -46.26 -2.60
C LYS A 2 -8.61 -45.26 -1.75
N LYS A 3 -8.19 -44.14 -2.36
CA LYS A 3 -7.62 -42.99 -1.63
C LYS A 3 -8.78 -42.18 -1.04
N ILE A 4 -8.72 -41.93 0.26
CA ILE A 4 -9.65 -41.07 1.01
C ILE A 4 -9.02 -39.68 1.03
N PRO A 5 -9.75 -38.58 0.72
CA PRO A 5 -9.21 -37.24 0.88
C PRO A 5 -9.27 -36.81 2.35
N PHE A 6 -8.16 -36.23 2.80
CA PHE A 6 -7.99 -35.61 4.11
C PHE A 6 -8.74 -34.26 4.09
N ILE A 7 -9.85 -34.17 4.82
CA ILE A 7 -10.60 -32.92 5.02
C ILE A 7 -10.04 -32.28 6.28
N ALA A 8 -9.33 -31.16 6.13
CA ALA A 8 -8.94 -30.32 7.26
C ALA A 8 -10.19 -29.60 7.78
N PHE A 9 -10.61 -29.95 8.99
CA PHE A 9 -11.70 -29.29 9.71
C PHE A 9 -11.10 -28.08 10.44
N MET A 10 -11.30 -26.88 9.90
CA MET A 10 -10.99 -25.63 10.60
C MET A 10 -12.10 -25.37 11.63
N VAL A 11 -11.80 -25.61 12.90
CA VAL A 11 -12.70 -25.31 14.02
C VAL A 11 -12.61 -23.81 14.29
N LEU A 12 -13.61 -23.06 13.83
CA LEU A 12 -13.82 -21.68 14.22
C LEU A 12 -14.34 -21.67 15.67
N LEU A 13 -13.46 -21.40 16.64
CA LEU A 13 -13.85 -21.20 18.03
C LEU A 13 -14.34 -19.75 18.19
N LEU A 14 -15.64 -19.54 18.05
CA LEU A 14 -16.28 -18.26 18.38
C LEU A 14 -16.33 -18.15 19.91
N VAL A 15 -15.35 -17.47 20.50
CA VAL A 15 -15.42 -17.07 21.92
C VAL A 15 -16.32 -15.84 22.00
N ILE A 16 -17.59 -16.05 22.34
CA ILE A 16 -18.51 -14.96 22.66
C ILE A 16 -18.10 -14.45 24.05
N SER A 17 -17.24 -13.42 24.09
CA SER A 17 -17.02 -12.64 25.30
C SER A 17 -18.23 -11.73 25.48
N THR A 18 -19.05 -11.99 26.49
CA THR A 18 -20.13 -11.09 26.88
C THR A 18 -19.56 -9.99 27.77
N SER A 19 -19.25 -8.83 27.20
CA SER A 19 -18.97 -7.62 27.99
C SER A 19 -20.27 -7.12 28.63
N PRO A 20 -20.27 -6.70 29.91
CA PRO A 20 -21.45 -6.15 30.54
C PRO A 20 -21.79 -4.78 29.95
N ALA A 21 -23.09 -4.50 29.86
CA ALA A 21 -23.64 -3.23 29.38
C ALA A 21 -23.08 -2.03 30.15
N VAL A 22 -22.67 -1.00 29.41
CA VAL A 22 -22.27 0.32 29.92
C VAL A 22 -23.40 0.89 30.80
N SER A 23 -23.06 1.12 32.06
CA SER A 23 -23.91 1.79 33.04
C SER A 23 -23.68 3.29 32.92
N THR A 24 -24.73 4.03 32.54
CA THR A 24 -24.76 5.49 32.53
C THR A 24 -24.50 6.06 33.93
N GLY A 25 -23.35 6.71 34.14
CA GLY A 25 -23.06 7.47 35.37
C GLY A 25 -21.61 7.98 35.43
N ASN A 26 -21.44 9.27 35.10
CA ASN A 26 -20.22 10.09 35.11
C ASN A 26 -19.08 9.62 34.16
N ASN A 27 -18.64 10.52 33.28
CA ASN A 27 -17.57 10.30 32.28
C ASN A 27 -16.16 10.18 32.92
N ASP A 28 -16.00 9.49 34.05
CA ASP A 28 -14.76 9.51 34.85
C ASP A 28 -13.92 8.21 34.74
N SER A 29 -14.39 7.19 34.00
CA SER A 29 -13.58 6.02 33.68
C SER A 29 -14.11 5.24 32.48
N TRP A 30 -13.20 4.78 31.61
CA TRP A 30 -13.47 3.89 30.49
C TRP A 30 -12.22 3.05 30.20
N ASP A 31 -12.39 1.90 29.55
CA ASP A 31 -11.29 1.07 29.07
C ASP A 31 -11.61 0.43 27.71
N VAL A 32 -10.56 0.15 26.95
CA VAL A 32 -10.61 -0.47 25.62
C VAL A 32 -9.67 -1.67 25.62
N THR A 33 -10.13 -2.79 25.06
CA THR A 33 -9.33 -4.01 24.92
C THR A 33 -8.82 -4.16 23.49
N LEU A 34 -7.49 -4.34 23.36
CA LEU A 34 -6.78 -4.72 22.15
C LEU A 34 -6.46 -6.22 22.20
N TYR A 35 -6.89 -6.95 21.17
CA TYR A 35 -6.68 -8.38 21.00
C TYR A 35 -5.57 -8.66 19.99
N PHE A 36 -4.45 -9.21 20.44
CA PHE A 36 -3.33 -9.60 19.59
C PHE A 36 -3.34 -11.11 19.37
N THR A 37 -3.39 -11.56 18.12
CA THR A 37 -3.36 -12.99 17.77
C THR A 37 -2.25 -13.29 16.78
N SER A 38 -1.28 -14.13 17.18
CA SER A 38 -0.24 -14.61 16.28
C SER A 38 -0.78 -15.73 15.38
N LEU A 39 -0.49 -15.60 14.09
CA LEU A 39 -0.82 -16.53 13.03
C LEU A 39 0.50 -17.10 12.48
N SER A 40 0.75 -18.39 12.70
CA SER A 40 1.95 -19.05 12.20
C SER A 40 1.92 -19.17 10.67
N SER A 41 3.03 -18.84 10.00
CA SER A 41 3.25 -19.13 8.59
C SER A 41 4.29 -20.26 8.46
N SER A 42 3.94 -21.39 7.85
CA SER A 42 4.88 -22.48 7.64
C SER A 42 5.38 -22.47 6.19
N SER A 43 6.59 -21.98 5.94
CA SER A 43 7.22 -22.05 4.61
C SER A 43 8.37 -23.05 4.52
N ASP A 44 9.04 -23.39 5.63
CA ASP A 44 10.19 -24.32 5.61
C ASP A 44 10.09 -25.43 6.66
N ASN A 45 10.31 -26.67 6.20
CA ASN A 45 10.16 -27.90 6.99
C ASN A 45 11.37 -28.18 7.92
N THR A 46 12.11 -27.14 8.31
CA THR A 46 13.42 -27.24 8.98
C THR A 46 13.43 -26.68 10.41
N SER A 47 12.45 -25.88 10.80
CA SER A 47 12.24 -25.42 12.18
C SER A 47 10.73 -25.34 12.49
N PRO A 48 10.24 -25.83 13.64
CA PRO A 48 8.82 -25.70 13.97
C PRO A 48 8.47 -24.21 14.13
N PRO A 49 7.36 -23.73 13.55
CA PRO A 49 6.96 -22.34 13.69
C PRO A 49 6.67 -22.01 15.16
N PRO A 50 6.84 -20.75 15.57
CA PRO A 50 6.46 -20.28 16.89
C PRO A 50 5.02 -20.67 17.22
N ALA A 51 4.79 -21.07 18.48
CA ALA A 51 3.47 -21.48 18.92
C ALA A 51 2.49 -20.30 18.81
N PRO A 52 1.26 -20.51 18.29
CA PRO A 52 0.27 -19.45 18.23
C PRO A 52 -0.05 -18.96 19.64
N ALA A 53 -0.14 -17.66 19.80
CA ALA A 53 -0.38 -16.99 21.07
C ALA A 53 -1.41 -15.87 20.88
N THR A 54 -2.22 -15.64 21.92
CA THR A 54 -3.18 -14.54 21.99
C THR A 54 -2.95 -13.74 23.25
N TYR A 55 -2.95 -12.41 23.13
CA TYR A 55 -2.81 -11.48 24.23
C TYR A 55 -3.91 -10.43 24.21
N ASP A 56 -4.48 -10.19 25.39
CA ASP A 56 -5.39 -9.07 25.63
C ASP A 56 -4.61 -7.94 26.30
N ARG A 57 -4.63 -6.75 25.71
CA ARG A 57 -4.04 -5.54 26.29
C ARG A 57 -5.11 -4.50 26.49
N ILE A 58 -5.18 -3.96 27.70
CA ILE A 58 -6.24 -3.04 28.09
C ILE A 58 -5.61 -1.69 28.38
N PHE A 59 -6.14 -0.63 27.78
CA PHE A 59 -5.80 0.74 28.11
C PHE A 59 -7.07 1.51 28.46
N GLY A 60 -6.93 2.59 29.19
CA GLY A 60 -8.10 3.35 29.63
C GLY A 60 -7.77 4.48 30.57
N ILE A 61 -8.83 5.18 30.97
CA ILE A 61 -8.77 6.26 31.95
C ILE A 61 -9.54 5.85 33.20
N ASN A 62 -9.03 6.24 34.37
CA ASN A 62 -9.75 6.17 35.63
C ASN A 62 -9.37 7.36 36.53
N SER A 63 -10.37 8.01 37.13
CA SER A 63 -10.16 9.16 38.02
C SER A 63 -9.29 8.87 39.26
N ASP A 64 -9.21 7.62 39.69
CA ASP A 64 -8.39 7.19 40.83
C ASP A 64 -6.97 6.73 40.43
N ALA A 65 -6.66 6.69 39.12
CA ALA A 65 -5.37 6.29 38.58
C ALA A 65 -4.36 7.45 38.51
N THR A 66 -3.11 7.08 38.31
CA THR A 66 -1.97 7.92 37.97
C THR A 66 -1.41 7.51 36.62
N ASP A 67 -0.52 8.30 36.04
CA ASP A 67 0.12 7.95 34.76
C ASP A 67 1.26 6.92 34.92
N GLY A 68 1.60 6.57 36.18
CA GLY A 68 2.59 5.55 36.52
C GLY A 68 1.94 4.26 37.03
N PHE A 69 2.74 3.30 37.49
CA PHE A 69 2.22 2.01 37.93
C PHE A 69 1.31 2.11 39.18
N ASP A 70 0.05 1.72 39.00
CA ASP A 70 -0.97 1.62 40.05
C ASP A 70 -1.29 0.18 40.42
N ARG A 71 -0.80 -0.27 41.58
CA ARG A 71 -0.85 -1.66 42.04
C ARG A 71 -2.24 -2.34 41.99
N TYR A 72 -3.30 -1.58 42.17
CA TYR A 72 -4.67 -2.11 42.24
C TYR A 72 -5.53 -1.81 41.01
N ILE A 73 -4.98 -1.07 40.05
CA ILE A 73 -5.66 -0.65 38.82
C ILE A 73 -4.98 -1.32 37.62
N ASP A 74 -3.65 -1.20 37.54
CA ASP A 74 -2.86 -1.83 36.49
C ASP A 74 -2.66 -3.32 36.71
N LYS A 75 -2.39 -4.00 35.61
CA LYS A 75 -2.03 -5.41 35.61
C LYS A 75 -0.64 -5.58 35.01
N PRO A 76 0.35 -6.08 35.77
CA PRO A 76 1.65 -6.42 35.22
C PRO A 76 1.52 -7.43 34.06
N ALA A 77 2.32 -7.24 33.01
CA ALA A 77 2.48 -8.25 31.98
C ALA A 77 3.22 -9.47 32.56
N PRO A 78 3.00 -10.68 32.01
CA PRO A 78 3.86 -11.82 32.32
C PRO A 78 5.33 -11.48 32.01
N PRO A 79 6.29 -12.22 32.61
CA PRO A 79 7.68 -12.11 32.21
C PRO A 79 7.87 -12.31 30.72
N GLU A 80 8.96 -11.76 30.18
CA GLU A 80 9.33 -11.91 28.78
C GLU A 80 9.26 -13.38 28.35
N PRO A 81 8.54 -13.69 27.25
CA PRO A 81 8.50 -15.02 26.68
C PRO A 81 9.91 -15.56 26.42
N GLN A 82 10.06 -16.88 26.52
CA GLN A 82 11.34 -17.52 26.18
C GLN A 82 11.37 -17.87 24.69
N GLY A 83 12.46 -17.48 24.02
CA GLY A 83 12.67 -17.75 22.61
C GLY A 83 11.92 -16.78 21.69
N ASP A 84 11.77 -17.17 20.44
CA ASP A 84 11.09 -16.39 19.41
C ASP A 84 9.56 -16.61 19.52
N ALA A 85 8.90 -15.75 20.31
CA ALA A 85 7.49 -15.88 20.66
C ALA A 85 6.83 -14.50 20.75
N LEU A 86 5.52 -14.45 20.47
CA LEU A 86 4.77 -13.19 20.45
C LEU A 86 4.92 -12.53 21.81
N ASP A 87 5.24 -11.25 21.80
CA ASP A 87 5.31 -10.46 23.02
C ASP A 87 4.67 -9.10 22.77
N VAL A 88 3.87 -8.63 23.72
CA VAL A 88 3.23 -7.32 23.62
C VAL A 88 3.02 -6.76 25.01
N TYR A 89 3.30 -5.49 25.25
CA TYR A 89 3.17 -4.89 26.58
C TYR A 89 3.23 -3.37 26.53
N PHE A 90 2.63 -2.70 27.52
CA PHE A 90 2.89 -1.28 27.78
C PHE A 90 4.19 -1.15 28.57
N PRO A 91 5.17 -0.34 28.13
CA PRO A 91 6.35 -0.04 28.91
C PRO A 91 5.96 0.81 30.14
N CYS A 92 6.61 0.56 31.27
CA CYS A 92 6.32 1.27 32.51
C CYS A 92 7.62 1.68 33.22
N GLU A 93 7.71 2.96 33.60
CA GLU A 93 8.84 3.47 34.38
C GLU A 93 8.62 3.24 35.88
N HIS A 94 8.91 2.03 36.37
CA HIS A 94 8.85 1.71 37.79
C HIS A 94 9.94 0.71 38.20
N GLU A 95 10.42 0.78 39.45
CA GLU A 95 11.62 0.07 39.93
C GLU A 95 11.52 -1.47 39.81
N VAL A 96 10.31 -2.02 39.88
CA VAL A 96 10.08 -3.48 39.91
C VAL A 96 9.17 -3.95 38.77
N VAL A 97 8.29 -3.09 38.26
CA VAL A 97 7.27 -3.45 37.28
C VAL A 97 7.52 -2.61 36.05
N THR A 98 8.17 -3.19 35.05
CA THR A 98 8.58 -2.44 33.85
C THR A 98 7.68 -2.69 32.65
N ARG A 99 6.67 -3.57 32.80
CA ARG A 99 5.84 -4.09 31.72
C ARG A 99 4.42 -4.33 32.21
N LEU A 100 3.43 -3.78 31.51
CA LEU A 100 2.01 -3.93 31.86
C LEU A 100 1.23 -4.64 30.76
N ALA A 101 0.24 -5.43 31.16
CA ALA A 101 -0.82 -5.96 30.31
C ALA A 101 -2.08 -5.07 30.35
N THR A 102 -2.24 -4.29 31.41
CA THR A 102 -3.29 -3.28 31.55
C THR A 102 -2.65 -2.00 32.07
N ASP A 103 -2.84 -0.89 31.34
CA ASP A 103 -2.29 0.44 31.62
C ASP A 103 -3.44 1.46 31.68
N ILE A 104 -3.92 1.74 32.88
CA ILE A 104 -5.02 2.69 33.11
C ILE A 104 -4.43 3.96 33.70
N LYS A 105 -4.67 5.09 33.03
CA LYS A 105 -4.06 6.36 33.39
C LYS A 105 -5.07 7.36 33.93
N SER A 106 -4.56 8.48 34.43
CA SER A 106 -5.40 9.51 35.04
C SER A 106 -6.21 10.31 34.01
N ASN A 107 -7.19 11.08 34.46
CA ASN A 107 -7.93 11.98 33.58
C ASN A 107 -7.00 13.03 32.96
N GLY A 108 -7.08 13.23 31.64
CA GLY A 108 -6.26 14.20 30.90
C GLY A 108 -5.03 13.60 30.21
N THR A 109 -4.80 12.30 30.37
CA THR A 109 -3.89 11.55 29.49
C THR A 109 -4.48 11.47 28.08
N ASP A 110 -3.61 11.66 27.09
CA ASP A 110 -3.94 11.59 25.67
C ASP A 110 -3.14 10.52 24.91
N GLU A 111 -2.29 9.73 25.58
CA GLU A 111 -1.36 8.79 24.92
C GLU A 111 -1.07 7.49 25.72
N TRP A 112 -1.07 6.35 25.03
CA TRP A 112 -0.58 5.05 25.50
C TRP A 112 0.39 4.43 24.50
N LYS A 113 1.54 3.95 24.96
CA LYS A 113 2.52 3.26 24.11
C LYS A 113 2.55 1.77 24.40
N LEU A 114 2.69 0.95 23.36
CA LEU A 114 2.88 -0.49 23.46
C LEU A 114 4.07 -0.90 22.61
N ASN A 115 4.86 -1.82 23.13
CA ASN A 115 5.86 -2.54 22.36
C ASN A 115 5.25 -3.88 21.93
N LEU A 116 5.35 -4.20 20.64
CA LEU A 116 4.96 -5.48 20.07
C LEU A 116 6.19 -6.14 19.44
N TYR A 117 6.38 -7.43 19.71
CA TYR A 117 7.32 -8.30 19.00
C TYR A 117 6.56 -9.45 18.38
N VAL A 118 6.57 -9.51 17.05
CA VAL A 118 5.96 -10.58 16.26
C VAL A 118 7.04 -11.60 15.89
N PRO A 119 6.82 -12.90 16.18
CA PRO A 119 7.82 -13.93 15.97
C PRO A 119 8.23 -14.11 14.52
N SER A 120 9.43 -14.63 14.28
CA SER A 120 9.84 -15.00 12.93
C SER A 120 8.87 -15.99 12.31
N GLN A 121 8.67 -15.89 10.99
CA GLN A 121 7.74 -16.74 10.25
C GLN A 121 6.30 -16.70 10.81
N SER A 122 5.87 -15.57 11.39
CA SER A 122 4.49 -15.37 11.81
C SER A 122 4.02 -13.96 11.45
N SER A 123 2.71 -13.78 11.39
CA SER A 123 2.06 -12.47 11.43
C SER A 123 1.24 -12.35 12.71
N THR A 124 0.87 -11.13 13.09
CA THR A 124 -0.04 -10.88 14.21
C THR A 124 -1.15 -9.95 13.77
N GLN A 125 -2.38 -10.22 14.18
CA GLN A 125 -3.48 -9.27 14.05
C GLN A 125 -3.73 -8.62 15.41
N MET A 126 -3.74 -7.29 15.48
CA MET A 126 -4.32 -6.54 16.58
C MET A 126 -5.75 -6.17 16.19
N ARG A 127 -6.72 -6.48 17.04
CA ARG A 127 -8.14 -6.16 16.84
C ARG A 127 -8.69 -5.41 18.04
N TRP A 128 -9.73 -4.62 17.84
CA TRP A 128 -10.50 -4.01 18.92
C TRP A 128 -11.98 -3.96 18.56
N ASP A 129 -12.83 -3.67 19.55
CA ASP A 129 -14.26 -3.45 19.34
C ASP A 129 -14.52 -1.95 19.24
N ASN A 130 -14.92 -1.47 18.07
CA ASN A 130 -15.20 -0.06 17.82
C ASN A 130 -16.30 0.49 18.75
N THR A 131 -17.21 -0.38 19.24
CA THR A 131 -18.27 0.02 20.17
C THR A 131 -17.79 0.22 21.60
N SER A 132 -16.55 -0.23 21.91
CA SER A 132 -15.90 0.04 23.20
C SER A 132 -15.19 1.39 23.24
N ILE A 133 -15.02 2.04 22.08
CA ILE A 133 -14.40 3.37 21.98
C ILE A 133 -15.40 4.42 22.49
N PRO A 134 -15.01 5.28 23.46
CA PRO A 134 -15.85 6.37 23.94
C PRO A 134 -16.42 7.24 22.80
N GLU A 135 -17.72 7.50 22.82
CA GLU A 135 -18.42 8.21 21.73
C GLU A 135 -17.91 9.66 21.55
N ASP A 136 -17.61 10.32 22.66
CA ASP A 136 -17.25 11.74 22.73
C ASP A 136 -15.78 12.04 22.36
N GLU A 137 -14.94 11.01 22.21
CA GLU A 137 -13.49 11.15 22.05
C GLU A 137 -13.01 10.40 20.81
N ASP A 138 -12.12 10.99 20.01
CA ASP A 138 -11.53 10.32 18.86
C ASP A 138 -10.25 9.58 19.25
N PHE A 139 -10.08 8.37 18.73
CA PHE A 139 -8.96 7.51 19.06
C PHE A 139 -8.18 7.14 17.81
N THR A 140 -6.89 7.44 17.82
CA THR A 140 -5.99 7.12 16.73
C THR A 140 -4.90 6.18 17.21
N VAL A 141 -4.79 5.01 16.60
CA VAL A 141 -3.62 4.14 16.76
C VAL A 141 -2.57 4.56 15.74
N VAL A 142 -1.34 4.74 16.19
CA VAL A 142 -0.16 5.04 15.38
C VAL A 142 0.78 3.85 15.47
N VAL A 143 1.06 3.24 14.35
CA VAL A 143 2.05 2.15 14.23
C VAL A 143 3.03 2.54 13.15
N ASP A 144 4.31 2.65 13.46
CA ASP A 144 5.36 2.95 12.46
C ASP A 144 4.95 4.13 11.53
N ASP A 145 4.52 5.25 12.15
CA ASP A 145 3.98 6.48 11.52
C ASP A 145 2.62 6.38 10.80
N SER A 146 2.02 5.18 10.72
CA SER A 146 0.68 4.96 10.16
C SER A 146 -0.40 5.22 11.20
N LYS A 147 -1.28 6.19 10.92
CA LYS A 147 -2.42 6.53 11.77
C LYS A 147 -3.67 5.75 11.35
N THR A 148 -4.33 5.10 12.31
CA THR A 148 -5.55 4.33 12.13
C THR A 148 -6.60 4.83 13.12
N ASP A 149 -7.71 5.35 12.61
CA ASP A 149 -8.86 5.70 13.45
C ASP A 149 -9.54 4.41 13.97
N MET A 150 -9.66 4.32 15.30
CA MET A 150 -10.24 3.17 16.00
C MET A 150 -11.77 3.10 15.88
N LYS A 151 -12.46 4.20 15.54
CA LYS A 151 -13.91 4.19 15.34
C LYS A 151 -14.31 3.65 13.98
N SER A 152 -13.51 3.89 12.94
CA SER A 152 -13.77 3.45 11.57
C SER A 152 -13.10 2.12 11.18
N ASN A 153 -12.08 1.67 11.92
CA ASN A 153 -11.37 0.41 11.69
C ASN A 153 -11.45 -0.49 12.91
N GLU A 154 -11.31 -1.80 12.75
CA GLU A 154 -11.39 -2.79 13.84
C GLU A 154 -10.13 -3.67 13.98
N MET A 155 -9.12 -3.44 13.13
CA MET A 155 -7.96 -4.33 12.99
C MET A 155 -6.74 -3.64 12.36
N ILE A 156 -5.54 -4.01 12.82
CA ILE A 156 -4.24 -3.78 12.16
C ILE A 156 -3.48 -5.11 12.09
N GLU A 157 -2.82 -5.39 10.97
CA GLU A 157 -1.95 -6.55 10.81
C GLU A 157 -0.47 -6.17 10.91
N PHE A 158 0.32 -7.05 11.52
CA PHE A 158 1.74 -6.90 11.75
C PHE A 158 2.48 -8.09 11.17
N THR A 159 3.59 -7.84 10.50
CA THR A 159 4.55 -8.87 10.07
C THR A 159 5.53 -9.21 11.20
N SER A 160 6.34 -10.24 11.04
CA SER A 160 7.41 -10.56 11.99
C SER A 160 8.35 -9.36 12.19
N GLY A 161 8.72 -9.07 13.45
CA GLY A 161 9.54 -7.91 13.78
C GLY A 161 9.10 -7.21 15.07
N SER A 162 9.84 -6.16 15.43
CA SER A 162 9.48 -5.28 16.54
C SER A 162 8.73 -4.07 16.01
N HIS A 163 7.64 -3.69 16.68
CA HIS A 163 6.80 -2.56 16.35
C HIS A 163 6.53 -1.72 17.60
N GLU A 164 6.49 -0.40 17.44
CA GLU A 164 6.00 0.54 18.46
C GLU A 164 4.58 0.97 18.06
N ILE A 165 3.65 0.85 18.99
CA ILE A 165 2.24 1.19 18.81
C ILE A 165 1.93 2.32 19.79
N THR A 166 1.36 3.42 19.33
CA THR A 166 0.92 4.52 20.17
C THR A 166 -0.57 4.75 19.97
N VAL A 167 -1.38 4.77 21.02
CA VAL A 167 -2.80 5.13 20.96
C VAL A 167 -2.96 6.54 21.48
N HIS A 168 -3.56 7.43 20.68
CA HIS A 168 -3.85 8.81 21.04
C HIS A 168 -5.34 9.08 21.23
N ILE A 169 -5.66 10.04 22.10
CA ILE A 169 -7.01 10.60 22.29
C ILE A 169 -7.05 12.06 21.85
N GLY A 170 -8.07 12.42 21.08
CA GLY A 170 -8.42 13.81 20.75
C GLY A 170 -8.43 14.13 19.25
N ASP A 171 -8.89 15.34 18.94
CA ASP A 171 -9.02 15.85 17.56
C ASP A 171 -7.68 15.83 16.82
N ILE A 172 -7.69 15.31 15.59
CA ILE A 172 -6.62 15.57 14.61
C ILE A 172 -6.53 17.10 14.45
N PRO A 173 -5.35 17.74 14.57
CA PRO A 173 -5.24 19.18 14.45
C PRO A 173 -5.71 19.64 13.06
N THR A 174 -6.93 20.15 12.99
CA THR A 174 -7.47 20.91 11.87
C THR A 174 -6.70 22.23 11.75
N SER A 175 -6.19 22.52 10.54
CA SER A 175 -5.49 23.78 10.21
C SER A 175 -6.26 25.03 10.67
N PRO A 176 -5.53 26.07 11.14
CA PRO A 176 -5.49 27.30 10.33
C PRO A 176 -4.15 28.08 10.39
N THR A 177 -3.78 28.65 9.23
CA THR A 177 -2.98 29.90 9.04
C THR A 177 -1.47 29.89 9.40
N SER A 178 -0.63 29.93 8.36
CA SER A 178 0.79 30.38 8.41
C SER A 178 0.94 31.87 8.79
N PRO A 179 2.08 32.38 9.33
CA PRO A 179 3.44 31.96 8.97
C PRO A 179 4.56 31.89 10.07
N ASN A 180 5.47 30.91 9.87
CA ASN A 180 6.95 30.90 10.02
C ASN A 180 7.66 30.87 11.41
N PRO A 181 8.96 30.46 11.51
CA PRO A 181 9.52 29.12 11.25
C PRO A 181 10.57 28.65 12.31
N SER A 182 10.70 27.35 12.55
CA SER A 182 11.90 26.64 13.04
C SER A 182 11.50 25.18 13.24
N GLY A 183 12.07 24.14 12.63
CA GLY A 183 13.44 23.91 12.21
C GLY A 183 13.76 22.48 12.68
N GLY A 184 13.92 21.53 11.77
CA GLY A 184 14.24 20.15 12.11
C GLY A 184 13.91 19.17 10.99
N SER A 185 14.90 18.88 10.16
CA SER A 185 14.85 17.90 9.07
C SER A 185 15.19 16.49 9.60
N SER A 186 14.37 15.50 9.27
CA SER A 186 14.75 14.09 8.97
C SER A 186 13.51 13.41 8.38
N GLY A 187 13.45 12.83 7.19
CA GLY A 187 14.48 12.38 6.26
C GLY A 187 14.50 10.86 6.16
N GLY A 188 13.66 10.29 5.29
CA GLY A 188 13.56 8.87 4.88
C GLY A 188 12.67 8.03 5.79
N GLY A 189 11.51 7.47 5.41
CA GLY A 189 11.05 6.81 4.18
C GLY A 189 10.82 5.32 4.56
N GLY A 190 9.73 4.60 4.30
CA GLY A 190 8.41 4.87 3.70
C GLY A 190 7.78 3.58 3.12
N GLY A 191 6.48 3.62 2.89
CA GLY A 191 5.69 2.51 2.37
C GLY A 191 4.17 2.73 2.47
N GLY A 192 3.68 3.79 1.82
CA GLY A 192 2.31 3.83 1.28
C GLY A 192 1.17 4.31 2.20
N ALA A 193 1.34 5.43 2.91
CA ALA A 193 0.18 6.24 3.29
C ALA A 193 -0.41 6.87 2.02
N THR A 194 -1.74 6.84 1.87
CA THR A 194 -2.39 7.62 0.81
C THR A 194 -2.12 9.09 1.06
N GLY A 195 -1.70 9.80 0.01
CA GLY A 195 -1.56 11.25 0.06
C GLY A 195 -2.89 11.98 -0.17
N GLU A 196 -3.98 11.23 -0.34
CA GLU A 196 -5.27 11.76 -0.77
C GLU A 196 -6.26 11.86 0.40
N GLU A 197 -7.06 12.91 0.37
CA GLU A 197 -8.28 12.99 1.17
C GLU A 197 -9.26 11.90 0.76
N PHE A 198 -9.96 11.29 1.72
CA PHE A 198 -10.87 10.19 1.47
C PHE A 198 -11.94 10.53 0.41
N GLU A 199 -12.42 11.76 0.41
CA GLU A 199 -13.40 12.24 -0.55
C GLU A 199 -12.89 12.23 -1.99
N ASN A 200 -11.59 12.41 -2.20
CA ASN A 200 -10.98 12.40 -3.53
C ASN A 200 -10.75 10.99 -4.06
N ILE A 201 -10.74 9.98 -3.18
CA ILE A 201 -10.54 8.59 -3.59
C ILE A 201 -11.87 8.00 -4.07
N ALA A 202 -11.89 7.58 -5.34
CA ALA A 202 -13.02 6.86 -5.93
C ALA A 202 -13.00 5.39 -5.56
N SER A 203 -11.84 4.74 -5.70
CA SER A 203 -11.62 3.33 -5.37
C SER A 203 -10.14 3.07 -5.08
N LYS A 204 -9.86 1.95 -4.40
CA LYS A 204 -8.50 1.45 -4.19
C LYS A 204 -8.43 -0.01 -4.60
N HIS A 205 -7.40 -0.36 -5.36
CA HIS A 205 -7.10 -1.71 -5.78
C HIS A 205 -5.70 -2.06 -5.34
N ALA A 206 -5.49 -3.30 -4.89
CA ALA A 206 -4.17 -3.77 -4.51
C ALA A 206 -3.97 -5.21 -4.93
N GLN A 207 -2.75 -5.52 -5.33
CA GLN A 207 -2.30 -6.86 -5.64
C GLN A 207 -0.98 -7.12 -4.93
N VAL A 208 -0.74 -8.37 -4.57
CA VAL A 208 0.53 -8.80 -4.00
C VAL A 208 1.08 -9.90 -4.88
N ASN A 209 2.31 -9.75 -5.32
CA ASN A 209 2.99 -10.76 -6.12
C ASN A 209 4.38 -11.04 -5.53
N LYS A 210 4.92 -12.19 -5.86
CA LYS A 210 6.29 -12.51 -5.54
C LYS A 210 7.21 -11.71 -6.46
N VAL A 211 8.21 -11.06 -5.88
CA VAL A 211 9.23 -10.28 -6.57
C VAL A 211 10.59 -10.87 -6.21
N ALA A 212 11.27 -11.42 -7.21
CA ALA A 212 12.58 -12.02 -7.06
C ALA A 212 13.51 -11.53 -8.18
N ALA A 213 14.79 -11.39 -7.86
CA ALA A 213 15.78 -10.82 -8.74
C ALA A 213 15.87 -11.62 -10.05
N GLY A 214 15.77 -10.92 -11.17
CA GLY A 214 15.79 -11.45 -12.52
C GLY A 214 14.47 -12.05 -13.03
N GLU A 215 13.38 -12.01 -12.24
CA GLU A 215 12.06 -12.46 -12.68
C GLU A 215 11.23 -11.30 -13.27
N ASP A 216 10.45 -11.60 -14.32
CA ASP A 216 9.41 -10.72 -14.83
C ASP A 216 8.21 -10.76 -13.87
N VAL A 217 7.86 -9.61 -13.31
CA VAL A 217 6.76 -9.43 -12.37
C VAL A 217 5.59 -8.81 -13.11
N ARG A 218 4.39 -9.36 -12.91
CA ARG A 218 3.15 -8.83 -13.48
C ARG A 218 2.05 -8.80 -12.43
N TYR A 219 1.45 -7.63 -12.24
CA TYR A 219 0.23 -7.43 -11.46
C TYR A 219 -0.93 -7.23 -12.43
N GLU A 220 -2.06 -7.88 -12.19
CA GLU A 220 -3.24 -7.81 -13.06
C GLU A 220 -4.44 -7.25 -12.30
N PHE A 221 -5.18 -6.38 -12.99
CA PHE A 221 -6.36 -5.67 -12.47
C PHE A 221 -7.50 -5.83 -13.48
N ASN A 222 -8.70 -6.11 -12.98
CA ASN A 222 -9.86 -6.49 -13.81
C ASN A 222 -11.13 -5.72 -13.44
N GLU A 223 -11.02 -4.77 -12.51
CA GLU A 223 -12.14 -3.99 -12.02
C GLU A 223 -12.57 -2.96 -13.07
N ASP A 224 -13.88 -2.68 -13.13
CA ASP A 224 -14.47 -1.81 -14.16
C ASP A 224 -14.25 -0.32 -13.88
N ASP A 225 -14.07 0.04 -12.60
CA ASP A 225 -13.78 1.40 -12.12
C ASP A 225 -12.30 1.78 -12.27
N ASN A 226 -11.43 0.81 -12.57
CA ASN A 226 -10.00 1.00 -12.82
C ASN A 226 -9.66 0.83 -14.32
N ALA A 227 -9.01 1.84 -14.89
CA ALA A 227 -8.52 1.78 -16.27
C ALA A 227 -7.23 0.95 -16.39
N VAL A 228 -6.43 0.83 -15.33
CA VAL A 228 -5.21 0.02 -15.36
C VAL A 228 -5.58 -1.45 -15.41
N MET A 229 -4.97 -2.16 -16.34
CA MET A 229 -5.15 -3.60 -16.53
C MET A 229 -3.95 -4.38 -16.02
N ALA A 230 -2.74 -3.82 -16.17
CA ALA A 230 -1.54 -4.47 -15.72
C ALA A 230 -0.44 -3.48 -15.35
N ILE A 231 0.38 -3.87 -14.38
CA ILE A 231 1.67 -3.24 -14.08
C ILE A 231 2.73 -4.33 -14.19
N GLN A 232 3.77 -4.07 -14.96
CA GLN A 232 4.82 -5.04 -15.27
C GLN A 232 6.19 -4.40 -15.14
N PHE A 233 7.16 -5.19 -14.72
CA PHE A 233 8.57 -4.82 -14.71
C PHE A 233 9.41 -6.08 -14.52
N LYS A 234 10.69 -6.01 -14.80
CA LYS A 234 11.65 -7.05 -14.43
C LYS A 234 12.35 -6.63 -13.14
N SER A 235 12.31 -7.47 -12.12
CA SER A 235 12.94 -7.13 -10.83
C SER A 235 14.46 -7.30 -10.91
N LEU A 236 15.22 -6.35 -10.35
CA LEU A 236 16.67 -6.46 -10.19
C LEU A 236 17.07 -7.01 -8.82
N THR A 237 16.20 -6.84 -7.81
CA THR A 237 16.43 -7.27 -6.43
C THR A 237 15.36 -8.25 -5.93
N ASN A 238 15.56 -8.81 -4.73
CA ASN A 238 14.66 -9.77 -4.12
C ASN A 238 13.85 -9.11 -3.00
N GLU A 239 12.59 -8.82 -3.26
CA GLU A 239 11.68 -8.19 -2.28
C GLU A 239 10.71 -9.18 -1.63
N GLY A 240 10.68 -10.42 -2.08
CA GLY A 240 9.79 -11.43 -1.52
C GLY A 240 8.36 -11.20 -1.96
N GLN A 241 7.45 -10.81 -1.05
CA GLN A 241 6.06 -10.47 -1.41
C GLN A 241 5.90 -8.96 -1.44
N THR A 242 5.73 -8.41 -2.65
CA THR A 242 5.63 -6.97 -2.86
C THR A 242 4.19 -6.61 -3.18
N LYS A 243 3.70 -5.55 -2.53
CA LYS A 243 2.37 -5.01 -2.78
C LYS A 243 2.45 -3.93 -3.86
N THR A 244 1.50 -3.95 -4.78
CA THR A 244 1.19 -2.84 -5.66
C THR A 244 -0.20 -2.32 -5.30
N SER A 245 -0.39 -1.01 -5.25
CA SER A 245 -1.69 -0.38 -5.03
C SER A 245 -1.97 0.72 -6.05
N ILE A 246 -3.23 0.82 -6.44
CA ILE A 246 -3.77 1.83 -7.34
C ILE A 246 -4.88 2.54 -6.58
N GLU A 247 -4.80 3.86 -6.49
CA GLU A 247 -5.86 4.72 -5.97
C GLU A 247 -6.47 5.48 -7.13
N VAL A 248 -7.70 5.14 -7.54
CA VAL A 248 -8.42 5.86 -8.58
C VAL A 248 -9.05 7.10 -7.96
N LEU A 249 -8.90 8.26 -8.59
CA LEU A 249 -9.28 9.54 -8.01
C LEU A 249 -10.47 10.17 -8.73
N LYS A 250 -11.32 10.87 -7.98
CA LYS A 250 -12.46 11.62 -8.50
C LYS A 250 -12.02 12.92 -9.16
N ASP A 251 -11.04 13.59 -8.55
CA ASP A 251 -10.46 14.85 -9.02
C ASP A 251 -8.92 14.72 -9.13
N THR A 252 -8.24 15.86 -9.29
CA THR A 252 -6.76 15.90 -9.34
C THR A 252 -6.19 15.46 -7.98
N SER A 253 -5.07 14.73 -8.00
CA SER A 253 -4.38 14.27 -6.80
C SER A 253 -3.97 15.43 -5.88
N ALA A 254 -4.07 15.23 -4.56
CA ALA A 254 -3.53 16.17 -3.57
C ALA A 254 -1.99 16.17 -3.51
N LEU A 255 -1.34 15.21 -4.17
CA LEU A 255 0.11 15.07 -4.28
C LEU A 255 0.70 15.85 -5.47
N VAL A 256 -0.12 16.54 -6.27
CA VAL A 256 0.32 17.31 -7.43
C VAL A 256 -0.11 18.77 -7.33
N ASP A 257 0.67 19.68 -7.93
CA ASP A 257 0.42 21.12 -7.82
C ASP A 257 -0.49 21.67 -8.93
N SER A 258 -0.78 20.86 -9.95
CA SER A 258 -1.65 21.24 -11.07
C SER A 258 -2.35 20.03 -11.71
N PRO A 259 -3.48 20.21 -12.41
CA PRO A 259 -4.10 19.14 -13.19
C PRO A 259 -3.22 18.68 -14.36
N ALA A 260 -3.33 17.39 -14.72
CA ALA A 260 -2.65 16.85 -15.89
C ALA A 260 -3.06 17.57 -17.19
N PRO A 261 -2.16 17.65 -18.18
CA PRO A 261 -2.45 18.32 -19.45
C PRO A 261 -3.52 17.59 -20.25
N GLY A 262 -4.26 18.36 -21.05
CA GLY A 262 -5.26 17.82 -21.96
C GLY A 262 -6.58 17.48 -21.26
N LYS A 263 -7.33 16.55 -21.86
CA LYS A 263 -8.62 16.10 -21.34
C LYS A 263 -8.45 14.78 -20.61
N VAL A 264 -8.56 14.82 -19.28
CA VAL A 264 -8.34 13.67 -18.40
C VAL A 264 -9.48 12.65 -18.53
N TYR A 265 -9.12 11.40 -18.74
CA TYR A 265 -9.99 10.23 -18.66
C TYR A 265 -10.07 9.69 -17.23
N GLN A 266 -8.92 9.51 -16.57
CA GLN A 266 -8.84 9.02 -15.19
C GLN A 266 -7.55 9.51 -14.51
N ASN A 267 -7.68 10.05 -13.29
CA ASN A 267 -6.57 10.33 -12.39
C ASN A 267 -6.34 9.14 -11.46
N MET A 268 -5.09 8.83 -11.15
CA MET A 268 -4.73 7.73 -10.26
C MET A 268 -3.39 7.91 -9.58
N ASN A 269 -3.20 7.33 -8.39
CA ASN A 269 -1.88 7.13 -7.79
C ASN A 269 -1.51 5.66 -7.90
N ILE A 270 -0.31 5.36 -8.41
CA ILE A 270 0.20 3.98 -8.49
C ILE A 270 1.41 3.88 -7.58
N TRP A 271 1.40 2.89 -6.69
CA TRP A 271 2.49 2.60 -5.75
C TRP A 271 2.90 1.14 -5.88
N VAL A 272 4.19 0.88 -6.08
CA VAL A 272 4.77 -0.46 -6.11
C VAL A 272 5.81 -0.56 -5.01
N GLY A 273 5.68 -1.57 -4.15
CA GLY A 273 6.64 -1.82 -3.08
C GLY A 273 6.60 -0.84 -1.93
N ASN A 274 7.79 -0.59 -1.36
CA ASN A 274 8.05 0.30 -0.24
C ASN A 274 9.22 1.22 -0.63
N VAL A 275 9.70 2.11 0.26
CA VAL A 275 10.81 3.01 -0.15
C VAL A 275 12.14 2.32 -0.40
N ALA A 276 12.30 1.07 0.03
CA ALA A 276 13.51 0.29 -0.19
C ALA A 276 13.44 -0.50 -1.50
N PHE A 277 12.33 -0.37 -2.25
CA PHE A 277 12.13 -0.93 -3.57
C PHE A 277 11.60 0.15 -4.51
N ASP A 278 12.51 0.80 -5.24
CA ASP A 278 12.20 1.93 -6.11
C ASP A 278 12.54 1.63 -7.59
N GLU A 279 12.55 2.67 -8.42
CA GLU A 279 12.83 2.55 -9.85
C GLU A 279 14.22 1.98 -10.17
N ASP A 280 15.21 2.13 -9.27
CA ASP A 280 16.55 1.55 -9.46
C ASP A 280 16.58 0.03 -9.23
N ASP A 281 15.54 -0.52 -8.58
CA ASP A 281 15.40 -1.95 -8.30
C ASP A 281 14.64 -2.72 -9.39
N MET A 282 14.27 -2.05 -10.48
CA MET A 282 13.49 -2.65 -11.57
C MET A 282 13.91 -2.17 -12.96
N GLU A 283 13.80 -3.06 -13.94
CA GLU A 283 14.03 -2.80 -15.36
C GLU A 283 12.69 -2.76 -16.11
N ASP A 284 12.62 -1.83 -17.08
CA ASP A 284 11.55 -1.68 -18.06
C ASP A 284 10.12 -1.71 -17.45
N PRO A 285 9.76 -0.75 -16.56
CA PRO A 285 8.42 -0.70 -15.99
C PRO A 285 7.39 -0.27 -17.04
N VAL A 286 6.29 -1.03 -17.14
CA VAL A 286 5.20 -0.80 -18.10
C VAL A 286 3.87 -0.79 -17.38
N VAL A 287 3.03 0.20 -17.72
CA VAL A 287 1.62 0.27 -17.31
C VAL A 287 0.74 0.00 -18.53
N GLY A 288 -0.05 -1.07 -18.46
CA GLY A 288 -1.07 -1.38 -19.45
C GLY A 288 -2.44 -0.90 -18.98
N PHE A 289 -3.17 -0.18 -19.83
CA PHE A 289 -4.47 0.42 -19.47
C PHE A 289 -5.47 0.42 -20.63
N LYS A 290 -6.75 0.60 -20.31
CA LYS A 290 -7.86 0.64 -21.28
C LYS A 290 -8.58 1.98 -21.26
N VAL A 291 -8.98 2.47 -22.43
CA VAL A 291 -9.82 3.67 -22.58
C VAL A 291 -11.10 3.32 -23.35
N SER A 292 -12.24 3.77 -22.81
CA SER A 292 -13.55 3.52 -23.41
C SER A 292 -13.69 4.19 -24.78
N LYS A 293 -14.15 3.42 -25.78
CA LYS A 293 -14.48 3.92 -27.12
C LYS A 293 -15.64 4.93 -27.07
N GLU A 294 -16.59 4.71 -26.16
CA GLU A 294 -17.69 5.65 -25.90
C GLU A 294 -17.15 6.98 -25.38
N TRP A 295 -16.23 6.94 -24.40
CA TRP A 295 -15.63 8.16 -23.88
C TRP A 295 -14.87 8.94 -24.97
N LEU A 296 -14.09 8.27 -25.81
CA LEU A 296 -13.40 8.92 -26.92
C LEU A 296 -14.38 9.63 -27.87
N SER A 297 -15.45 8.94 -28.26
CA SER A 297 -16.49 9.49 -29.13
C SER A 297 -17.24 10.66 -28.49
N ASP A 298 -17.63 10.54 -27.22
CA ASP A 298 -18.36 11.57 -26.48
C ASP A 298 -17.53 12.84 -26.26
N ASN A 299 -16.21 12.68 -26.25
CA ASN A 299 -15.27 13.75 -25.95
C ASN A 299 -14.51 14.28 -27.16
N ASP A 300 -14.81 13.79 -28.37
CA ASP A 300 -14.16 14.14 -29.66
C ASP A 300 -12.64 13.96 -29.61
N VAL A 301 -12.20 12.82 -29.07
CA VAL A 301 -10.79 12.47 -28.88
C VAL A 301 -10.36 11.42 -29.90
N GLU A 302 -9.26 11.68 -30.59
CA GLU A 302 -8.64 10.69 -31.48
C GLU A 302 -7.83 9.67 -30.65
N PRO A 303 -7.91 8.34 -30.94
CA PRO A 303 -7.22 7.32 -30.14
C PRO A 303 -5.71 7.51 -30.01
N ASP A 304 -5.06 8.07 -31.03
CA ASP A 304 -3.62 8.35 -31.06
C ASP A 304 -3.19 9.53 -30.19
N SER A 305 -4.14 10.33 -29.69
CA SER A 305 -3.87 11.44 -28.76
C SER A 305 -3.88 11.02 -27.28
N ILE A 306 -4.17 9.74 -27.00
CA ILE A 306 -4.16 9.19 -25.65
C ILE A 306 -2.74 8.94 -25.17
N VAL A 307 -2.42 9.51 -24.01
CA VAL A 307 -1.13 9.32 -23.33
C VAL A 307 -1.34 9.03 -21.85
N LEU A 308 -0.39 8.32 -21.25
CA LEU A 308 -0.22 8.27 -19.81
C LEU A 308 0.67 9.45 -19.37
N CYS A 309 0.16 10.32 -18.52
CA CYS A 309 0.93 11.40 -17.92
C CYS A 309 1.44 10.97 -16.54
N ARG A 310 2.72 11.21 -16.25
CA ARG A 310 3.36 10.99 -14.95
C ARG A 310 3.67 12.33 -14.29
N TYR A 311 3.36 12.48 -13.00
CA TYR A 311 3.82 13.63 -12.22
C TYR A 311 5.10 13.30 -11.47
N HIS A 312 6.17 14.07 -11.69
CA HIS A 312 7.44 13.91 -11.00
C HIS A 312 8.17 15.25 -10.94
N ASP A 313 8.91 15.51 -9.85
CA ASP A 313 9.67 16.75 -9.64
C ASP A 313 8.88 18.06 -9.87
N GLY A 314 7.58 18.04 -9.55
CA GLY A 314 6.72 19.22 -9.68
C GLY A 314 6.08 19.41 -11.07
N GLU A 315 6.31 18.49 -12.02
CA GLU A 315 5.89 18.65 -13.41
C GLU A 315 5.19 17.40 -13.97
N TRP A 316 4.22 17.64 -14.86
CA TRP A 316 3.57 16.59 -15.63
C TRP A 316 4.33 16.30 -16.92
N THR A 317 4.71 15.05 -17.12
CA THR A 317 5.35 14.57 -18.35
C THR A 317 4.48 13.52 -19.03
N SER A 318 4.21 13.69 -20.33
CA SER A 318 3.56 12.65 -21.13
C SER A 318 4.55 11.54 -21.47
N LEU A 319 4.18 10.31 -21.19
CA LEU A 319 4.98 9.12 -21.45
C LEU A 319 4.70 8.56 -22.84
N ALA A 320 5.69 7.88 -23.41
CA ALA A 320 5.54 7.18 -24.68
C ALA A 320 4.45 6.10 -24.53
N THR A 321 3.34 6.30 -25.24
CA THR A 321 2.14 5.48 -25.14
C THR A 321 1.79 4.93 -26.52
N GLU A 322 1.57 3.62 -26.61
CA GLU A 322 1.18 2.94 -27.86
C GLU A 322 -0.16 2.22 -27.68
N ALA A 323 -1.04 2.33 -28.69
CA ALA A 323 -2.24 1.51 -28.77
C ALA A 323 -1.86 0.10 -29.28
N VAL A 324 -1.91 -0.89 -28.41
CA VAL A 324 -1.41 -2.25 -28.69
C VAL A 324 -2.51 -3.22 -29.10
N ASP A 325 -3.76 -2.96 -28.70
CA ASP A 325 -4.90 -3.82 -29.02
C ASP A 325 -6.23 -3.04 -28.93
N GLU A 326 -7.30 -3.63 -29.45
CA GLU A 326 -8.65 -3.12 -29.28
C GLU A 326 -9.69 -4.23 -29.17
N ASN A 327 -10.74 -3.98 -28.39
CA ASN A 327 -11.91 -4.85 -28.34
C ASN A 327 -13.19 -4.07 -28.69
N GLU A 328 -14.36 -4.68 -28.47
CA GLU A 328 -15.65 -4.07 -28.79
C GLU A 328 -15.86 -2.72 -28.08
N ASN A 329 -15.38 -2.59 -26.84
CA ASN A 329 -15.69 -1.46 -25.97
C ASN A 329 -14.50 -0.55 -25.67
N TYR A 330 -13.26 -1.04 -25.80
CA TYR A 330 -12.06 -0.34 -25.36
C TYR A 330 -10.94 -0.38 -26.41
N PHE A 331 -10.13 0.68 -26.42
CA PHE A 331 -8.75 0.62 -26.91
C PHE A 331 -7.83 0.27 -25.72
N ILE A 332 -6.81 -0.54 -25.97
CA ILE A 332 -5.84 -0.99 -24.98
C ILE A 332 -4.49 -0.38 -25.35
N TYR A 333 -3.86 0.22 -24.35
CA TYR A 333 -2.59 0.94 -24.49
C TYR A 333 -1.56 0.38 -23.53
N GLU A 334 -0.29 0.53 -23.91
CA GLU A 334 0.86 0.31 -23.04
C GLU A 334 1.72 1.58 -23.02
N SER A 335 2.27 1.89 -21.85
CA SER A 335 3.20 2.99 -21.66
C SER A 335 4.34 2.55 -20.77
N GLU A 336 5.57 2.78 -21.24
CA GLU A 336 6.77 2.69 -20.41
C GLU A 336 6.77 3.84 -19.40
N THR A 337 7.23 3.59 -18.18
CA THR A 337 7.35 4.62 -17.15
C THR A 337 8.70 4.52 -16.43
N PRO A 338 9.40 5.64 -16.18
CA PRO A 338 10.66 5.62 -15.45
C PRO A 338 10.48 5.26 -13.96
N GLY A 339 9.27 5.39 -13.42
CA GLY A 339 8.94 4.99 -12.06
C GLY A 339 7.48 5.23 -11.73
N PHE A 340 7.08 4.98 -10.48
CA PHE A 340 5.68 5.07 -10.04
C PHE A 340 5.41 6.33 -9.21
N SER A 341 4.28 6.97 -9.45
CA SER A 341 3.91 8.29 -8.91
C SER A 341 2.40 8.52 -9.07
N PRO A 342 1.88 9.74 -8.84
CA PRO A 342 0.62 10.15 -9.42
C PRO A 342 0.68 10.10 -10.96
N PHE A 343 -0.40 9.62 -11.56
CA PHE A 343 -0.60 9.48 -13.00
C PHE A 343 -1.97 10.00 -13.43
N ALA A 344 -2.09 10.32 -14.72
CA ALA A 344 -3.36 10.60 -15.37
C ALA A 344 -3.38 10.05 -16.79
N ILE A 345 -4.42 9.32 -17.16
CA ILE A 345 -4.69 8.97 -18.56
C ILE A 345 -5.38 10.18 -19.19
N SER A 346 -4.79 10.77 -20.23
CA SER A 346 -5.26 12.02 -20.80
C SER A 346 -5.18 12.04 -22.32
N ALA A 347 -6.10 12.78 -22.93
CA ALA A 347 -6.02 13.15 -24.33
C ALA A 347 -5.28 14.47 -24.49
N VAL A 348 -4.04 14.42 -24.97
CA VAL A 348 -3.21 15.60 -25.25
C VAL A 348 -3.15 15.74 -26.76
N GLY A 349 -3.87 16.71 -27.32
CA GLY A 349 -3.86 16.92 -28.78
C GLY A 349 -2.44 17.20 -29.26
N ASN A 350 -1.99 16.48 -30.30
CA ASN A 350 -0.63 16.51 -30.87
C ASN A 350 0.15 17.81 -30.62
N ILE A 351 0.86 17.87 -29.48
CA ILE A 351 1.99 18.77 -29.30
C ILE A 351 3.19 17.94 -29.70
N ASP A 352 3.69 18.25 -30.90
CA ASP A 352 4.95 17.83 -31.50
C ASP A 352 5.97 17.41 -30.43
N SER A 353 6.41 16.15 -30.44
CA SER A 353 7.39 15.55 -29.52
C SER A 353 8.82 16.12 -29.66
N SER A 354 8.94 17.36 -30.13
CA SER A 354 10.18 18.12 -30.14
C SER A 354 9.94 19.40 -29.35
N GLN A 355 10.33 19.46 -28.08
CA GLN A 355 10.91 20.62 -27.39
C GLN A 355 11.02 20.32 -25.89
N TYR A 356 12.02 19.53 -25.49
CA TYR A 356 12.90 19.85 -24.35
C TYR A 356 14.25 19.16 -24.65
N GLU A 357 15.04 19.83 -25.49
CA GLU A 357 16.42 19.43 -25.75
C GLU A 357 17.27 19.55 -24.48
N ILE A 358 18.10 18.53 -24.31
CA ILE A 358 19.27 18.48 -23.44
C ILE A 358 20.17 19.68 -23.77
N SER A 359 20.23 20.68 -22.89
CA SER A 359 21.29 21.70 -22.94
C SER A 359 22.48 21.21 -22.13
N GLY A 360 23.38 20.50 -22.80
CA GLY A 360 24.64 20.03 -22.24
C GLY A 360 25.62 21.16 -21.91
N THR A 361 26.62 20.84 -21.08
CA THR A 361 27.89 21.56 -21.04
C THR A 361 29.01 20.53 -20.85
N GLU A 362 29.51 19.98 -21.95
CA GLU A 362 30.87 19.45 -22.00
C GLU A 362 31.68 20.34 -22.95
N GLU A 363 32.83 20.77 -22.45
CA GLU A 363 33.79 21.59 -23.17
C GLU A 363 34.41 20.82 -24.35
N ALA A 364 34.50 21.53 -25.47
CA ALA A 364 35.07 21.07 -26.72
C ALA A 364 36.57 20.81 -26.65
N ILE A 365 37.03 19.75 -27.35
CA ILE A 365 38.30 19.76 -28.07
C ILE A 365 38.05 19.17 -29.46
N ASP A 366 38.50 19.91 -30.46
CA ASP A 366 38.24 19.82 -31.89
C ASP A 366 39.29 18.95 -32.64
N GLU A 367 38.97 18.68 -33.91
CA GLU A 367 39.78 18.13 -35.02
C GLU A 367 39.88 16.58 -35.19
N VAL A 368 39.74 15.94 -36.37
CA VAL A 368 39.58 16.34 -37.80
C VAL A 368 39.26 15.08 -38.64
N THR A 369 38.36 15.21 -39.65
CA THR A 369 38.14 14.51 -40.97
C THR A 369 38.39 12.99 -41.12
N GLU A 370 37.65 12.21 -41.92
CA GLU A 370 37.32 12.37 -43.36
C GLU A 370 36.32 11.26 -43.81
N ASP A 371 35.64 11.51 -44.92
CA ASP A 371 34.55 10.74 -45.57
C ASP A 371 34.81 9.25 -45.87
N GLU A 372 33.74 8.42 -45.85
CA GLU A 372 33.33 7.65 -47.05
C GLU A 372 31.94 6.99 -46.91
N ASN A 373 31.23 6.99 -48.04
CA ASN A 373 29.87 6.51 -48.30
C ASN A 373 29.92 5.16 -49.00
N ILE A 374 29.35 4.05 -48.47
CA ILE A 374 28.84 2.93 -49.31
C ILE A 374 27.62 2.22 -48.69
N SER A 375 26.63 2.08 -49.59
CA SER A 375 25.41 1.26 -49.63
C SER A 375 25.48 -0.21 -49.16
N TYR A 376 24.35 -0.63 -48.57
CA TYR A 376 23.83 -1.95 -48.17
C TYR A 376 24.40 -3.26 -48.76
N SER A 377 24.64 -4.22 -47.86
CA SER A 377 24.47 -5.66 -48.09
C SER A 377 24.08 -6.39 -46.80
N ASN A 378 23.01 -7.20 -46.84
CA ASN A 378 22.55 -8.11 -45.79
C ASN A 378 23.61 -9.15 -45.40
N THR A 379 23.73 -9.48 -44.10
CA THR A 379 23.57 -10.85 -43.52
C THR A 379 23.75 -10.82 -41.99
N THR A 380 22.66 -11.17 -41.28
CA THR A 380 22.49 -11.94 -40.03
C THR A 380 23.46 -11.77 -38.85
N ASP A 381 22.96 -11.27 -37.72
CA ASP A 381 22.73 -11.99 -36.44
C ASP A 381 22.89 -11.03 -35.24
N SER A 382 21.83 -10.76 -34.49
CA SER A 382 21.88 -10.41 -33.06
C SER A 382 20.48 -10.20 -32.48
N ASN A 383 20.09 -11.10 -31.57
CA ASN A 383 19.22 -10.88 -30.42
C ASN A 383 18.17 -9.75 -30.53
N GLU A 384 16.99 -10.11 -31.01
CA GLU A 384 15.77 -9.41 -30.60
C GLU A 384 15.27 -10.03 -29.29
N VAL A 385 15.15 -9.15 -28.30
CA VAL A 385 14.51 -9.38 -27.01
C VAL A 385 13.04 -9.75 -27.25
N PRO A 386 12.50 -10.84 -26.67
CA PRO A 386 11.11 -11.23 -26.93
C PRO A 386 10.11 -10.27 -26.28
N GLY A 387 9.57 -9.33 -27.07
CA GLY A 387 8.38 -8.55 -26.76
C GLY A 387 7.08 -9.37 -26.86
N PHE A 388 6.14 -9.08 -25.96
CA PHE A 388 4.99 -9.85 -25.48
C PHE A 388 3.80 -10.09 -26.45
N GLY A 389 4.04 -10.47 -27.70
CA GLY A 389 2.97 -10.60 -28.70
C GLY A 389 2.03 -11.81 -28.65
N THR A 390 1.98 -12.66 -27.61
CA THR A 390 1.18 -13.93 -27.71
C THR A 390 0.33 -14.40 -26.53
N VAL A 391 0.23 -13.70 -25.39
CA VAL A 391 -0.48 -14.30 -24.23
C VAL A 391 -1.97 -13.94 -24.13
N LEU A 392 -2.44 -12.86 -24.76
CA LEU A 392 -3.87 -12.47 -24.68
C LEU A 392 -4.84 -13.39 -25.44
N SER A 393 -4.34 -14.26 -26.35
CA SER A 393 -5.23 -15.14 -27.13
C SER A 393 -5.89 -16.28 -26.32
N THR A 394 -5.54 -16.48 -25.05
CA THR A 394 -6.14 -17.56 -24.23
C THR A 394 -7.34 -17.13 -23.38
N PHE A 395 -7.56 -15.83 -23.16
CA PHE A 395 -8.65 -15.33 -22.31
C PHE A 395 -10.02 -15.28 -23.03
N ALA A 396 -10.05 -15.05 -24.35
CA ALA A 396 -11.28 -15.02 -25.12
C ALA A 396 -12.03 -16.37 -25.16
N LEU A 397 -11.31 -17.51 -25.03
CA LEU A 397 -11.91 -18.84 -25.10
C LEU A 397 -12.60 -19.28 -23.81
N LEU A 398 -12.17 -18.77 -22.65
CA LEU A 398 -12.80 -19.11 -21.36
C LEU A 398 -14.08 -18.32 -21.09
N MET A 399 -14.17 -17.06 -21.57
CA MET A 399 -15.37 -16.25 -21.41
C MET A 399 -16.55 -16.77 -22.28
N VAL A 400 -16.27 -17.27 -23.49
CA VAL A 400 -17.29 -17.87 -24.37
C VAL A 400 -17.83 -19.20 -23.80
N MET A 401 -17.03 -19.96 -23.03
CA MET A 401 -17.53 -21.19 -22.38
C MET A 401 -18.42 -20.91 -21.17
N PHE A 402 -18.25 -19.78 -20.48
CA PHE A 402 -19.11 -19.42 -19.34
C PHE A 402 -20.48 -18.88 -19.78
N LEU A 403 -20.56 -18.23 -20.94
CA LEU A 403 -21.81 -17.70 -21.49
C LEU A 403 -22.70 -18.77 -22.16
N ARG A 404 -22.17 -19.94 -22.55
CA ARG A 404 -22.97 -21.02 -23.17
C ARG A 404 -23.58 -22.02 -22.18
N ARG A 405 -23.39 -21.84 -20.86
CA ARG A 405 -23.86 -22.78 -19.84
C ARG A 405 -25.11 -22.30 -19.08
N LYS A 406 -25.76 -21.27 -19.59
CA LYS A 406 -27.00 -20.74 -19.03
C LYS A 406 -28.04 -20.56 -20.14
N ASP A 407 -28.43 -21.69 -20.74
CA ASP A 407 -29.71 -21.91 -21.42
C ASP A 407 -30.14 -23.36 -21.20
#